data_AF-A0A9P1BJC8-F1
#
_entry.id   AF-A0A9P1BJC8-F1
#
_cell.length_a   1.000
_cell.length_b   1.000
_cell.length_c   1.000
_cell.angle_alpha   90.00
_cell.angle_beta   90.00
_cell.angle_gamma   90.00
#
_symmetry.space_group_name_H-M   'P 1'
#
loop_
_entity.id
_entity.type
_entity.pdbx_description
1 polymer ?
#
loop_
_entity_poly.entity_id
_entity_poly.type
_entity_poly.pdbx_seq_one_letter_code
_entity_poly.pdbx_strand_id
1 'polypeptide(L)'
;MPVLLQGLDALSRHVDKLASGKSDASSARKQKFNPLTWLAQYLLRNHPTHSSDHRDELCGVALTKTFKIFKAEDIEALTPLSAELQGKLIKNSSVPYKFSFVVGRPAKSFTTCVRVTLFKEKSAALARIRDTMVNDVPLTDCDETPAFTSFTPAGDLVQYVQEDLAKKLSVTGFKSEQGLANPTITNCIAFAIRGGMLLAGHDKAENFVKTCVEVERGRRNLLRRLPEFETTWQLFTHGDGLSTSQIEQVFQQLDTLWNMDGQFIRSLPANFAARIPCADPNKVTFNEFWTFFEALVCFSFEVFENAEKRRQMAEQEAQDALERQRQREANIAEEERQQRLLKAQFETLCADAYLNPELNQIMIKGAVLAYPMDLKGEHIVLILQLLRAWGHSLMDTEGKYMEQDEWDEHTKELWIGWRKLHGPQTNYPGVVDAESLKVLTDKEAFQAFHHIEE
;
A
#
# COMPACT_ATOMS: atom_id res chain seq x y z
N MET A 1 -25.68 -7.65 -8.39
CA MET A 1 -24.59 -7.22 -7.47
C MET A 1 -23.22 -7.80 -7.86
N PRO A 2 -23.01 -9.13 -7.98
CA PRO A 2 -21.68 -9.71 -8.23
C PRO A 2 -20.99 -9.19 -9.52
N VAL A 3 -21.77 -9.02 -10.59
CA VAL A 3 -21.31 -8.54 -11.90
C VAL A 3 -20.83 -7.08 -11.86
N LEU A 4 -21.58 -6.18 -11.22
CA LEU A 4 -21.21 -4.76 -11.07
C LEU A 4 -19.92 -4.60 -10.25
N LEU A 5 -19.79 -5.41 -9.20
CA LEU A 5 -18.61 -5.44 -8.34
C LEU A 5 -17.35 -5.90 -9.11
N GLN A 6 -17.44 -6.94 -9.93
CA GLN A 6 -16.35 -7.37 -10.81
C GLN A 6 -15.92 -6.26 -11.78
N GLY A 7 -16.90 -5.53 -12.35
CA GLY A 7 -16.61 -4.37 -13.18
C GLY A 7 -15.90 -3.24 -12.41
N LEU A 8 -16.31 -2.97 -11.17
CA LEU A 8 -15.67 -1.95 -10.33
C LEU A 8 -14.23 -2.34 -9.91
N ASP A 9 -13.93 -3.63 -9.70
CA ASP A 9 -12.54 -4.10 -9.47
C ASP A 9 -11.66 -3.85 -10.68
N ALA A 10 -12.16 -4.27 -11.85
CA ALA A 10 -11.44 -4.15 -13.11
C ALA A 10 -11.21 -2.67 -13.46
N LEU A 11 -12.16 -1.82 -13.12
CA LEU A 11 -12.06 -0.38 -13.27
C LEU A 11 -10.96 0.20 -12.37
N SER A 12 -10.92 -0.17 -11.08
CA SER A 12 -9.89 0.29 -10.14
C SER A 12 -8.48 -0.07 -10.63
N ARG A 13 -8.25 -1.34 -11.02
CA ARG A 13 -6.93 -1.78 -11.52
C ARG A 13 -6.52 -1.05 -12.80
N HIS A 14 -7.49 -0.73 -13.66
CA HIS A 14 -7.22 -0.01 -14.90
C HIS A 14 -6.85 1.46 -14.62
N VAL A 15 -7.48 2.09 -13.62
CA VAL A 15 -7.09 3.42 -13.12
C VAL A 15 -5.68 3.39 -12.52
N ASP A 16 -5.35 2.39 -11.70
CA ASP A 16 -4.02 2.27 -11.09
C ASP A 16 -2.92 2.08 -12.16
N LYS A 17 -3.21 1.29 -13.21
CA LYS A 17 -2.32 1.11 -14.35
C LYS A 17 -2.11 2.41 -15.12
N LEU A 18 -3.16 3.22 -15.30
CA LEU A 18 -3.07 4.55 -15.92
C LEU A 18 -2.31 5.55 -15.03
N ALA A 19 -2.41 5.42 -13.71
CA ALA A 19 -1.74 6.29 -12.73
C ALA A 19 -0.25 5.97 -12.56
N SER A 20 0.14 4.69 -12.64
CA SER A 20 1.53 4.23 -12.45
C SER A 20 2.52 4.68 -13.53
N GLY A 21 2.07 5.39 -14.57
CA GLY A 21 2.91 5.95 -15.64
C GLY A 21 3.62 4.92 -16.54
N LYS A 22 3.60 3.62 -16.21
CA LYS A 22 4.23 2.52 -16.98
C LYS A 22 3.57 2.20 -18.32
N SER A 23 2.63 3.02 -18.80
CA SER A 23 2.07 2.83 -20.14
C SER A 23 2.99 3.53 -21.14
N ASP A 24 3.73 2.75 -21.93
CA ASP A 24 4.70 3.22 -22.91
C ASP A 24 4.21 4.47 -23.64
N ALA A 25 4.95 5.55 -23.43
CA ALA A 25 4.67 6.87 -23.94
C ALA A 25 4.98 6.91 -25.45
N SER A 26 4.11 6.36 -26.28
CA SER A 26 3.99 6.76 -27.68
C SER A 26 2.70 7.54 -27.88
N SER A 27 2.89 8.84 -28.07
CA SER A 27 1.91 9.89 -28.31
C SER A 27 0.94 9.62 -29.46
N ALA A 28 -0.35 9.45 -29.15
CA ALA A 28 -1.48 9.83 -30.01
C ALA A 28 -2.77 9.94 -29.18
N ARG A 29 -3.30 11.18 -29.04
CA ARG A 29 -4.60 11.57 -28.44
C ARG A 29 -4.99 10.86 -27.13
N LYS A 30 -4.66 11.50 -26.00
CA LYS A 30 -5.15 11.18 -24.65
C LYS A 30 -6.68 11.36 -24.55
N GLN A 31 -7.47 10.44 -25.10
CA GLN A 31 -8.89 10.31 -24.76
C GLN A 31 -8.99 10.19 -23.23
N LYS A 32 -9.78 11.07 -22.61
CA LYS A 32 -9.95 11.02 -21.16
C LYS A 32 -10.68 9.74 -20.81
N PHE A 33 -10.01 8.91 -20.03
CA PHE A 33 -10.55 7.67 -19.50
C PHE A 33 -11.85 7.96 -18.72
N ASN A 34 -13.00 7.52 -19.23
CA ASN A 34 -14.29 7.66 -18.54
C ASN A 34 -14.60 6.35 -17.79
N PRO A 35 -14.54 6.34 -16.44
CA PRO A 35 -14.69 5.12 -15.65
C PRO A 35 -16.07 4.49 -15.78
N LEU A 36 -17.14 5.27 -15.93
CA LEU A 36 -18.50 4.74 -16.05
C LEU A 36 -18.77 4.19 -17.44
N THR A 37 -18.27 4.85 -18.48
CA THR A 37 -18.34 4.32 -19.85
C THR A 37 -17.49 3.07 -19.97
N TRP A 38 -16.28 3.06 -19.40
CA TRP A 38 -15.43 1.87 -19.38
C TRP A 38 -16.07 0.74 -18.59
N LEU A 39 -16.67 1.02 -17.42
CA LEU A 39 -17.40 0.05 -16.61
C LEU A 39 -18.60 -0.51 -17.36
N ALA A 40 -19.44 0.34 -17.95
CA ALA A 40 -20.57 -0.10 -18.75
C ALA A 40 -20.12 -0.94 -19.95
N GLN A 41 -19.07 -0.52 -20.66
CA GLN A 41 -18.49 -1.30 -21.75
C GLN A 41 -17.88 -2.62 -21.26
N TYR A 42 -17.23 -2.63 -20.10
CA TYR A 42 -16.66 -3.82 -19.47
C TYR A 42 -17.76 -4.82 -19.08
N LEU A 43 -18.86 -4.34 -18.48
CA LEU A 43 -20.00 -5.19 -18.10
C LEU A 43 -20.73 -5.74 -19.33
N LEU A 44 -20.95 -4.92 -20.36
CA LEU A 44 -21.57 -5.33 -21.62
C LEU A 44 -20.70 -6.32 -22.41
N ARG A 45 -19.37 -6.18 -22.35
CA ARG A 45 -18.43 -7.08 -23.05
C ARG A 45 -18.22 -8.40 -22.32
N ASN A 46 -18.13 -8.38 -20.99
CA ASN A 46 -17.74 -9.56 -20.21
C ASN A 46 -18.93 -10.30 -19.58
N HIS A 47 -20.11 -9.68 -19.48
CA HIS A 47 -21.29 -10.27 -18.84
C HIS A 47 -22.62 -10.04 -19.62
N PRO A 48 -22.68 -10.41 -20.92
CA PRO A 48 -23.82 -10.07 -21.80
C PRO A 48 -25.14 -10.75 -21.41
N THR A 49 -25.11 -11.85 -20.68
CA THR A 49 -26.31 -12.62 -20.27
C THR A 49 -27.06 -12.00 -19.09
N HIS A 50 -26.50 -10.98 -18.43
CA HIS A 50 -27.07 -10.39 -17.20
C HIS A 50 -27.82 -9.07 -17.43
N SER A 51 -28.10 -8.69 -18.68
CA SER A 51 -29.00 -7.58 -19.03
C SER A 51 -30.31 -8.12 -19.62
N SER A 52 -31.39 -8.19 -18.81
CA SER A 52 -32.71 -8.65 -19.25
C SER A 52 -33.67 -7.50 -19.56
N ASP A 53 -34.43 -7.68 -20.66
CA ASP A 53 -35.40 -6.73 -21.21
C ASP A 53 -36.84 -7.22 -20.92
N HIS A 54 -37.74 -6.35 -20.47
CA HIS A 54 -38.88 -6.72 -19.60
C HIS A 54 -40.28 -6.45 -20.21
N ARG A 55 -40.45 -6.46 -21.53
CA ARG A 55 -41.70 -5.96 -22.15
C ARG A 55 -42.20 -6.76 -23.36
N ASP A 56 -42.70 -7.97 -23.12
CA ASP A 56 -43.60 -8.70 -24.03
C ASP A 56 -44.93 -8.93 -23.29
N GLU A 57 -45.97 -8.12 -23.56
CA GLU A 57 -47.39 -8.54 -23.62
C GLU A 57 -48.36 -7.37 -23.84
N LEU A 58 -49.36 -7.62 -24.71
CA LEU A 58 -50.65 -6.92 -24.93
C LEU A 58 -50.73 -5.73 -25.91
N CYS A 59 -51.77 -5.81 -26.77
CA CYS A 59 -51.93 -5.14 -28.06
C CYS A 59 -53.35 -4.55 -28.19
N GLY A 60 -53.50 -3.40 -28.86
CA GLY A 60 -54.82 -2.81 -29.17
C GLY A 60 -54.77 -1.56 -30.06
N VAL A 61 -55.19 -1.73 -31.32
CA VAL A 61 -55.52 -0.76 -32.40
C VAL A 61 -54.53 0.37 -32.67
N ALA A 62 -53.53 0.08 -33.51
CA ALA A 62 -52.72 1.10 -34.14
C ALA A 62 -52.21 0.61 -35.51
N LEU A 63 -52.23 1.47 -36.53
CA LEU A 63 -51.72 1.08 -37.84
C LEU A 63 -50.20 0.96 -37.73
N THR A 64 -49.73 -0.27 -37.81
CA THR A 64 -48.34 -0.59 -37.51
C THR A 64 -47.66 -1.03 -38.79
N LYS A 65 -46.77 -0.18 -39.34
CA LYS A 65 -45.96 -0.55 -40.50
C LYS A 65 -44.51 -0.81 -40.08
N THR A 66 -43.94 -1.87 -40.63
CA THR A 66 -42.58 -2.31 -40.34
C THR A 66 -41.71 -1.98 -41.56
N PHE A 67 -40.63 -1.24 -41.35
CA PHE A 67 -39.72 -0.82 -42.41
C PHE A 67 -38.32 -1.38 -42.13
N LYS A 68 -37.66 -1.94 -43.15
CA LYS A 68 -36.26 -2.38 -43.05
C LYS A 68 -35.36 -1.20 -43.37
N ILE A 69 -34.40 -0.93 -42.49
CA ILE A 69 -33.40 0.12 -42.65
C ILE A 69 -32.08 -0.57 -42.96
N PHE A 70 -31.49 -0.27 -44.11
CA PHE A 70 -30.28 -0.93 -44.59
C PHE A 70 -29.04 -0.08 -44.35
N LYS A 71 -29.18 1.26 -44.35
CA LYS A 71 -28.11 2.22 -44.05
C LYS A 71 -28.60 3.31 -43.12
N ALA A 72 -27.69 3.94 -42.38
CA ALA A 72 -28.04 5.03 -41.45
C ALA A 72 -28.64 6.25 -42.16
N GLU A 73 -28.21 6.50 -43.41
CA GLU A 73 -28.70 7.58 -44.27
C GLU A 73 -30.20 7.44 -44.60
N ASP A 74 -30.72 6.20 -44.65
CA ASP A 74 -32.14 5.91 -44.93
C ASP A 74 -33.06 6.44 -43.82
N ILE A 75 -32.53 6.67 -42.62
CA ILE A 75 -33.26 7.23 -41.46
C ILE A 75 -33.48 8.73 -41.65
N GLU A 76 -32.51 9.43 -42.24
CA GLU A 76 -32.56 10.88 -42.45
C GLU A 76 -33.50 11.26 -43.60
N ALA A 77 -33.76 10.34 -44.54
CA ALA A 77 -34.70 10.51 -45.65
C ALA A 77 -36.19 10.33 -45.25
N LEU A 78 -36.49 9.94 -44.01
CA LEU A 78 -37.86 9.77 -43.52
C LEU A 78 -38.45 11.12 -43.10
N THR A 79 -39.25 11.74 -43.98
CA THR A 79 -40.03 12.94 -43.62
C THR A 79 -41.46 12.59 -43.23
N PRO A 80 -42.18 13.45 -42.47
CA PRO A 80 -43.57 13.18 -42.06
C PRO A 80 -44.57 13.04 -43.22
N LEU A 81 -44.23 13.48 -44.44
CA LEU A 81 -45.16 13.56 -45.58
C LEU A 81 -44.72 12.80 -46.84
N SER A 82 -43.47 12.35 -46.92
CA SER A 82 -42.99 11.44 -47.97
C SER A 82 -41.66 10.80 -47.59
N ALA A 83 -41.38 9.62 -48.14
CA ALA A 83 -40.06 8.99 -48.05
C ALA A 83 -39.61 8.55 -49.43
N GLU A 84 -38.32 8.71 -49.73
CA GLU A 84 -37.71 8.18 -50.93
C GLU A 84 -36.85 6.98 -50.56
N LEU A 85 -37.14 5.82 -51.15
CA LEU A 85 -36.45 4.57 -50.83
C LEU A 85 -36.03 3.87 -52.11
N GLN A 86 -34.74 3.56 -52.22
CA GLN A 86 -34.12 2.96 -53.43
C GLN A 86 -34.46 3.70 -54.73
N GLY A 87 -34.53 5.03 -54.68
CA GLY A 87 -34.81 5.88 -55.84
C GLY A 87 -36.28 5.94 -56.28
N LYS A 88 -37.23 5.46 -55.46
CA LYS A 88 -38.68 5.66 -55.67
C LYS A 88 -39.28 6.50 -54.55
N LEU A 89 -39.83 7.65 -54.92
CA LEU A 89 -40.51 8.57 -54.02
C LEU A 89 -41.94 8.11 -53.72
N ILE A 90 -42.21 7.74 -52.48
CA ILE A 90 -43.56 7.38 -52.02
C ILE A 90 -44.14 8.57 -51.27
N LYS A 91 -45.13 9.24 -51.90
CA LYS A 91 -45.83 10.38 -51.31
C LYS A 91 -47.05 9.92 -50.53
N ASN A 92 -47.19 10.40 -49.30
CA ASN A 92 -48.39 10.17 -48.48
C ASN A 92 -49.48 11.16 -48.91
N SER A 93 -50.13 10.89 -50.05
CA SER A 93 -51.05 11.84 -50.69
C SER A 93 -52.47 11.86 -50.12
N SER A 94 -52.74 11.28 -48.96
CA SER A 94 -54.05 11.46 -48.32
C SER A 94 -54.03 11.11 -46.82
N VAL A 95 -54.43 12.08 -45.99
CA VAL A 95 -54.77 12.03 -44.54
C VAL A 95 -53.69 12.62 -43.59
N PRO A 96 -54.04 13.61 -42.73
CA PRO A 96 -53.12 14.27 -41.81
C PRO A 96 -53.04 13.51 -40.47
N TYR A 97 -52.08 12.60 -40.31
CA TYR A 97 -51.75 12.03 -39.00
C TYR A 97 -50.73 12.95 -38.31
N LYS A 98 -51.12 13.66 -37.25
CA LYS A 98 -50.29 14.66 -36.55
C LYS A 98 -49.33 14.09 -35.48
N PHE A 99 -49.42 12.81 -35.15
CA PHE A 99 -48.64 12.21 -34.06
C PHE A 99 -48.02 10.88 -34.51
N SER A 100 -46.68 10.79 -34.42
CA SER A 100 -45.92 9.58 -34.72
C SER A 100 -44.99 9.24 -33.55
N PHE A 101 -44.87 7.95 -33.27
CA PHE A 101 -43.83 7.42 -32.39
C PHE A 101 -43.03 6.37 -33.15
N VAL A 102 -41.72 6.50 -33.12
CA VAL A 102 -40.78 5.55 -33.72
C VAL A 102 -40.32 4.61 -32.62
N VAL A 103 -40.77 3.36 -32.67
CA VAL A 103 -40.26 2.32 -31.76
C VAL A 103 -39.34 1.42 -32.57
N GLY A 104 -38.03 1.58 -32.38
CA GLY A 104 -37.03 0.67 -32.93
C GLY A 104 -37.07 -0.66 -32.17
N ARG A 105 -37.26 -1.77 -32.89
CA ARG A 105 -37.17 -3.13 -32.33
C ARG A 105 -35.91 -3.78 -32.91
N PRO A 106 -35.08 -4.49 -32.13
CA PRO A 106 -34.08 -5.36 -32.72
C PRO A 106 -34.82 -6.59 -33.29
N ALA A 107 -34.74 -6.84 -34.59
CA ALA A 107 -35.18 -8.12 -35.15
C ALA A 107 -34.14 -9.20 -34.80
N LYS A 108 -34.58 -10.43 -34.54
CA LYS A 108 -33.72 -11.58 -34.16
C LYS A 108 -32.68 -12.01 -35.24
N SER A 109 -32.57 -11.29 -36.37
CA SER A 109 -31.49 -11.44 -37.34
C SER A 109 -31.18 -10.09 -38.03
N PHE A 110 -29.97 -9.97 -38.59
CA PHE A 110 -29.21 -8.79 -39.03
C PHE A 110 -29.87 -7.77 -40.02
N THR A 111 -31.14 -7.39 -39.86
CA THR A 111 -31.70 -6.19 -40.49
C THR A 111 -32.55 -5.41 -39.51
N THR A 112 -32.11 -4.20 -39.15
CA THR A 112 -32.79 -3.30 -38.23
C THR A 112 -34.13 -2.91 -38.85
N CYS A 113 -35.23 -3.38 -38.26
CA CYS A 113 -36.56 -3.03 -38.71
C CYS A 113 -37.15 -2.00 -37.74
N VAL A 114 -37.49 -0.82 -38.23
CA VAL A 114 -38.19 0.20 -37.43
C VAL A 114 -39.68 0.01 -37.61
N ARG A 115 -40.41 -0.08 -36.48
CA ARG A 115 -41.86 -0.26 -36.47
C ARG A 115 -42.49 1.06 -36.04
N VAL A 116 -43.06 1.78 -37.00
CA VAL A 116 -43.72 3.06 -36.72
C VAL A 116 -45.20 2.79 -36.56
N THR A 117 -45.74 3.29 -35.45
CA THR A 117 -47.13 3.10 -35.07
C THR A 117 -47.81 4.46 -35.05
N LEU A 118 -48.77 4.67 -35.96
CA LEU A 118 -49.42 5.96 -36.16
C LEU A 118 -50.81 5.94 -35.54
N PHE A 119 -51.12 7.00 -34.78
CA PHE A 119 -52.41 7.19 -34.11
C PHE A 119 -53.16 8.36 -34.76
N LYS A 120 -54.48 8.19 -34.96
CA LYS A 120 -55.34 9.23 -35.54
C LYS A 120 -55.54 10.42 -34.61
N GLU A 121 -55.59 10.16 -33.31
CA GLU A 121 -55.93 11.15 -32.28
C GLU A 121 -55.00 10.99 -31.07
N LYS A 122 -54.65 12.11 -30.41
CA LYS A 122 -53.80 12.12 -29.21
C LYS A 122 -54.40 11.24 -28.10
N SER A 123 -55.72 11.28 -27.93
CA SER A 123 -56.51 10.46 -27.00
C SER A 123 -56.25 8.96 -27.16
N ALA A 124 -56.11 8.46 -28.39
CA ALA A 124 -55.83 7.05 -28.66
C ALA A 124 -54.38 6.66 -28.31
N ALA A 125 -53.43 7.58 -28.48
CA ALA A 125 -52.05 7.36 -28.05
C ALA A 125 -51.92 7.37 -26.51
N LEU A 126 -52.68 8.24 -25.84
CA LEU A 126 -52.70 8.35 -24.38
C LEU A 126 -53.42 7.17 -23.71
N ALA A 127 -54.47 6.65 -24.34
CA ALA A 127 -55.16 5.44 -23.88
C ALA A 127 -54.23 4.21 -23.83
N ARG A 128 -53.17 4.17 -24.65
CA ARG A 128 -52.14 3.11 -24.63
C ARG A 128 -51.18 3.19 -23.45
N ILE A 129 -51.06 4.34 -22.79
CA ILE A 129 -50.13 4.55 -21.67
C ILE A 129 -50.83 4.78 -20.33
N ARG A 130 -52.16 4.99 -20.35
CA ARG A 130 -53.00 5.33 -19.19
C ARG A 130 -52.91 4.32 -18.05
N ASP A 131 -52.75 3.04 -18.36
CA ASP A 131 -52.68 1.96 -17.36
C ASP A 131 -51.25 1.42 -17.17
N THR A 132 -50.25 2.10 -17.75
CA THR A 132 -48.84 1.70 -17.62
C THR A 132 -48.29 2.20 -16.30
N MET A 133 -47.94 1.25 -15.42
CA MET A 133 -47.31 1.52 -14.14
C MET A 133 -45.78 1.48 -14.27
N VAL A 134 -45.11 2.41 -13.61
CA VAL A 134 -43.65 2.36 -13.41
C VAL A 134 -43.39 2.49 -11.91
N ASN A 135 -42.96 1.40 -11.26
CA ASN A 135 -42.80 1.30 -9.80
C ASN A 135 -44.06 1.73 -9.03
N ASP A 136 -45.19 1.10 -9.33
CA ASP A 136 -46.48 1.36 -8.68
C ASP A 136 -47.07 2.78 -8.88
N VAL A 137 -46.52 3.55 -9.84
CA VAL A 137 -47.02 4.88 -10.20
C VAL A 137 -47.61 4.87 -11.62
N PRO A 138 -48.88 5.27 -11.81
CA PRO A 138 -49.53 5.32 -13.12
C PRO A 138 -49.07 6.54 -13.95
N LEU A 139 -48.81 6.34 -15.24
CA LEU A 139 -48.51 7.42 -16.18
C LEU A 139 -49.81 8.17 -16.60
N THR A 140 -49.97 9.45 -16.24
CA THR A 140 -51.13 10.30 -16.65
C THR A 140 -50.75 11.47 -17.58
N ASP A 141 -51.74 12.03 -18.32
CA ASP A 141 -51.54 12.89 -19.52
C ASP A 141 -50.99 14.30 -19.26
N CYS A 142 -51.27 15.03 -18.17
CA CYS A 142 -50.75 16.40 -18.02
C CYS A 142 -50.48 16.80 -16.56
N ASP A 143 -49.38 17.54 -16.41
CA ASP A 143 -48.93 18.40 -15.32
C ASP A 143 -48.21 17.74 -14.13
N GLU A 144 -46.87 17.83 -14.23
CA GLU A 144 -45.90 17.99 -13.14
C GLU A 144 -46.15 17.18 -11.88
N THR A 145 -45.35 16.12 -11.71
CA THR A 145 -45.13 15.44 -10.43
C THR A 145 -44.99 16.50 -9.32
N PRO A 146 -45.75 16.41 -8.20
CA PRO A 146 -45.75 17.40 -7.14
C PRO A 146 -44.33 17.80 -6.79
N ALA A 147 -44.07 19.10 -6.87
CA ALA A 147 -42.74 19.70 -6.74
C ALA A 147 -41.99 19.12 -5.54
N PHE A 148 -40.94 18.33 -5.85
CA PHE A 148 -39.77 18.20 -5.00
C PHE A 148 -39.27 19.62 -4.73
N THR A 149 -39.74 20.24 -3.65
CA THR A 149 -39.43 21.62 -3.29
C THR A 149 -38.03 21.68 -2.68
N SER A 150 -37.06 21.59 -3.57
CA SER A 150 -35.81 22.32 -3.43
C SER A 150 -36.15 23.81 -3.27
N PHE A 151 -35.64 24.47 -2.22
CA PHE A 151 -35.78 25.93 -2.05
C PHE A 151 -35.16 26.73 -3.21
N THR A 152 -34.38 26.06 -4.06
CA THR A 152 -33.77 26.61 -5.28
C THR A 152 -34.52 26.11 -6.51
N PRO A 153 -35.07 26.99 -7.35
CA PRO A 153 -35.76 26.65 -8.60
C PRO A 153 -34.92 25.72 -9.51
N ALA A 154 -35.59 24.80 -10.23
CA ALA A 154 -34.92 23.84 -11.11
C ALA A 154 -34.11 24.51 -12.23
N GLY A 155 -34.59 25.66 -12.73
CA GLY A 155 -33.87 26.50 -13.67
C GLY A 155 -32.56 27.02 -13.08
N ASP A 156 -32.59 27.53 -11.85
CA ASP A 156 -31.41 28.04 -11.14
C ASP A 156 -30.38 26.93 -10.86
N LEU A 157 -30.81 25.67 -10.71
CA LEU A 157 -29.93 24.51 -10.53
C LEU A 157 -29.28 24.04 -11.84
N VAL A 158 -30.03 24.07 -12.95
CA VAL A 158 -29.48 23.84 -14.29
C VAL A 158 -28.50 24.95 -14.64
N GLN A 159 -28.83 26.20 -14.32
CA GLN A 159 -27.96 27.34 -14.49
C GLN A 159 -26.74 27.28 -13.56
N TYR A 160 -26.88 26.83 -12.31
CA TYR A 160 -25.76 26.57 -11.40
C TYR A 160 -24.84 25.46 -11.92
N VAL A 161 -25.38 24.36 -12.45
CA VAL A 161 -24.62 23.27 -13.09
C VAL A 161 -23.91 23.74 -14.36
N GLN A 162 -24.56 24.57 -15.17
CA GLN A 162 -24.04 25.07 -16.45
C GLN A 162 -23.06 26.24 -16.30
N GLU A 163 -23.29 27.14 -15.35
CA GLU A 163 -22.55 28.41 -15.24
C GLU A 163 -21.57 28.45 -14.06
N ASP A 164 -21.87 27.79 -12.94
CA ASP A 164 -21.09 27.95 -11.69
C ASP A 164 -20.27 26.67 -11.36
N LEU A 165 -20.85 25.48 -11.52
CA LEU A 165 -20.17 24.18 -11.39
C LEU A 165 -19.15 23.97 -12.52
N ALA A 166 -19.48 24.44 -13.72
CA ALA A 166 -18.58 24.46 -14.88
C ALA A 166 -17.38 25.42 -14.72
N LYS A 167 -17.51 26.47 -13.90
CA LYS A 167 -16.45 27.46 -13.61
C LYS A 167 -15.59 27.10 -12.39
N LYS A 168 -16.17 26.53 -11.33
CA LYS A 168 -15.49 26.27 -10.04
C LYS A 168 -14.91 24.85 -9.91
N LEU A 169 -15.52 23.85 -10.52
CA LEU A 169 -15.00 22.48 -10.55
C LEU A 169 -14.42 22.20 -11.93
N SER A 170 -13.09 22.21 -12.05
CA SER A 170 -12.44 21.60 -13.22
C SER A 170 -12.50 20.08 -13.10
N VAL A 171 -13.69 19.51 -13.27
CA VAL A 171 -13.89 18.06 -13.37
C VAL A 171 -13.03 17.57 -14.54
N THR A 172 -11.95 16.83 -14.27
CA THR A 172 -10.99 16.41 -15.29
C THR A 172 -11.63 15.41 -16.26
N GLY A 173 -12.35 15.95 -17.25
CA GLY A 173 -13.27 15.20 -18.10
C GLY A 173 -13.96 16.13 -19.09
N PHE A 174 -14.60 17.18 -18.58
CA PHE A 174 -15.35 18.12 -19.41
C PHE A 174 -14.56 19.41 -19.63
N LYS A 175 -13.92 19.49 -20.80
CA LYS A 175 -13.63 20.78 -21.43
C LYS A 175 -14.51 20.89 -22.68
N SER A 176 -15.80 21.14 -22.49
CA SER A 176 -16.57 21.97 -23.42
C SER A 176 -17.94 22.27 -22.81
N GLU A 177 -18.39 23.50 -23.01
CA GLU A 177 -19.74 23.99 -22.72
C GLU A 177 -20.84 23.16 -23.42
N GLN A 178 -20.50 22.28 -24.37
CA GLN A 178 -21.43 21.47 -25.17
C GLN A 178 -21.96 20.22 -24.44
N GLY A 179 -21.26 19.71 -23.42
CA GLY A 179 -21.68 18.51 -22.69
C GLY A 179 -22.85 18.74 -21.73
N LEU A 180 -22.90 19.93 -21.13
CA LEU A 180 -23.94 20.38 -20.21
C LEU A 180 -25.09 21.12 -20.92
N ALA A 181 -25.00 21.30 -22.25
CA ALA A 181 -26.11 21.72 -23.09
C ALA A 181 -27.05 20.55 -23.46
N ASN A 182 -26.65 19.30 -23.19
CA ASN A 182 -27.49 18.12 -23.43
C ASN A 182 -28.51 17.96 -22.30
N PRO A 183 -29.83 18.10 -22.57
CA PRO A 183 -30.86 18.13 -21.52
C PRO A 183 -30.94 16.82 -20.73
N THR A 184 -30.68 15.69 -21.39
CA THR A 184 -30.79 14.36 -20.78
C THR A 184 -29.64 14.09 -19.82
N ILE A 185 -28.43 14.50 -20.18
CA ILE A 185 -27.23 14.36 -19.32
C ILE A 185 -27.32 15.32 -18.14
N THR A 186 -27.76 16.56 -18.40
CA THR A 186 -27.95 17.59 -17.36
C THR A 186 -29.04 17.19 -16.37
N ASN A 187 -30.14 16.58 -16.84
CA ASN A 187 -31.21 16.08 -15.98
C ASN A 187 -30.80 14.84 -15.17
N CYS A 188 -30.02 13.90 -15.73
CA CYS A 188 -29.53 12.74 -14.98
C CYS A 188 -28.50 13.12 -13.91
N ILE A 189 -27.61 14.07 -14.20
CA ILE A 189 -26.66 14.62 -13.22
C ILE A 189 -27.43 15.41 -12.15
N ALA A 190 -28.40 16.25 -12.53
CA ALA A 190 -29.27 16.93 -11.59
C ALA A 190 -30.10 15.96 -10.73
N PHE A 191 -30.49 14.79 -11.25
CA PHE A 191 -31.24 13.76 -10.52
C PHE A 191 -30.36 12.99 -9.52
N ALA A 192 -29.13 12.63 -9.91
CA ALA A 192 -28.16 12.00 -9.01
C ALA A 192 -27.66 12.96 -7.92
N ILE A 193 -27.45 14.23 -8.28
CA ILE A 193 -27.15 15.32 -7.33
C ILE A 193 -28.35 15.57 -6.42
N ARG A 194 -29.59 15.59 -6.93
CA ARG A 194 -30.80 15.66 -6.09
C ARG A 194 -30.92 14.45 -5.15
N GLY A 195 -30.66 13.23 -5.62
CA GLY A 195 -30.69 12.04 -4.79
C GLY A 195 -29.61 12.05 -3.69
N GLY A 196 -28.39 12.49 -4.03
CA GLY A 196 -27.26 12.57 -3.10
C GLY A 196 -27.30 13.77 -2.14
N MET A 197 -27.67 14.96 -2.62
CA MET A 197 -27.80 16.18 -1.80
C MET A 197 -28.96 16.09 -0.81
N LEU A 198 -30.06 15.46 -1.20
CA LEU A 198 -31.27 15.36 -0.37
C LEU A 198 -31.12 14.27 0.72
N LEU A 199 -30.29 13.25 0.49
CA LEU A 199 -29.97 12.24 1.49
C LEU A 199 -28.86 12.66 2.46
N ALA A 200 -28.03 13.65 2.12
CA ALA A 200 -26.77 13.82 2.82
C ALA A 200 -26.39 15.29 3.11
N GLY A 201 -26.82 16.26 2.31
CA GLY A 201 -26.08 17.52 2.17
C GLY A 201 -24.76 17.26 1.42
N HIS A 202 -24.31 18.25 0.65
CA HIS A 202 -23.30 18.06 -0.41
C HIS A 202 -21.98 17.39 0.05
N ASP A 203 -21.53 17.67 1.28
CA ASP A 203 -20.28 17.13 1.85
C ASP A 203 -20.38 15.67 2.32
N LYS A 204 -21.60 15.14 2.49
CA LYS A 204 -21.81 13.77 3.00
C LYS A 204 -21.95 12.73 1.88
N ALA A 205 -22.26 13.14 0.65
CA ALA A 205 -22.40 12.22 -0.48
C ALA A 205 -21.05 11.65 -0.96
N GLU A 206 -20.00 12.48 -1.01
CA GLU A 206 -18.65 12.02 -1.39
C GLU A 206 -18.08 11.02 -0.35
N ASN A 207 -18.25 11.35 0.93
CA ASN A 207 -17.85 10.48 2.03
C ASN A 207 -18.59 9.14 1.98
N PHE A 208 -19.89 9.13 1.69
CA PHE A 208 -20.68 7.89 1.56
C PHE A 208 -20.14 6.98 0.45
N VAL A 209 -19.87 7.52 -0.75
CA VAL A 209 -19.32 6.71 -1.86
C VAL A 209 -17.95 6.15 -1.50
N LYS A 210 -17.08 6.97 -0.89
CA LYS A 210 -15.76 6.55 -0.44
C LYS A 210 -15.86 5.40 0.58
N THR A 211 -16.73 5.51 1.58
CA THR A 211 -16.96 4.45 2.56
C THR A 211 -17.44 3.15 1.90
N CYS A 212 -18.39 3.20 0.96
CA CYS A 212 -18.87 2.01 0.26
C CYS A 212 -17.76 1.32 -0.55
N VAL A 213 -16.88 2.08 -1.21
CA VAL A 213 -15.74 1.55 -1.95
C VAL A 213 -14.74 0.87 -1.02
N GLU A 214 -14.40 1.50 0.11
CA GLU A 214 -13.45 0.95 1.08
C GLU A 214 -14.00 -0.31 1.77
N VAL A 215 -15.30 -0.36 2.07
CA VAL A 215 -15.97 -1.54 2.62
C VAL A 215 -15.92 -2.72 1.64
N GLU A 216 -16.23 -2.49 0.36
CA GLU A 216 -16.19 -3.57 -0.64
C GLU A 216 -14.75 -4.03 -0.93
N ARG A 217 -13.78 -3.12 -0.91
CA ARG A 217 -12.34 -3.48 -1.01
C ARG A 217 -11.93 -4.37 0.16
N GLY A 218 -12.33 -4.04 1.38
CA GLY A 218 -12.06 -4.87 2.56
C GLY A 218 -12.73 -6.24 2.45
N ARG A 219 -14.00 -6.30 2.02
CA ARG A 219 -14.72 -7.56 1.77
C ARG A 219 -13.96 -8.47 0.80
N ARG A 220 -13.50 -7.93 -0.33
CA ARG A 220 -12.71 -8.71 -1.31
C ARG A 220 -11.36 -9.18 -0.78
N ASN A 221 -10.69 -8.34 0.02
CA ASN A 221 -9.43 -8.74 0.66
C ASN A 221 -9.69 -9.95 1.56
N LEU A 222 -10.73 -9.88 2.39
CA LEU A 222 -11.13 -10.97 3.28
C LEU A 222 -11.51 -12.25 2.51
N LEU A 223 -12.26 -12.13 1.41
CA LEU A 223 -12.59 -13.28 0.56
C LEU A 223 -11.34 -13.97 -0.04
N ARG A 224 -10.29 -13.21 -0.38
CA ARG A 224 -9.03 -13.79 -0.87
C ARG A 224 -8.29 -14.57 0.22
N ARG A 225 -8.56 -14.28 1.49
CA ARG A 225 -8.00 -14.97 2.65
C ARG A 225 -8.85 -16.16 3.14
N LEU A 226 -9.85 -16.59 2.35
CA LEU A 226 -10.64 -17.79 2.63
C LEU A 226 -9.76 -19.01 3.00
N PRO A 227 -8.65 -19.32 2.31
CA PRO A 227 -7.82 -20.47 2.67
C PRO A 227 -7.18 -20.35 4.06
N GLU A 228 -6.82 -19.14 4.49
CA GLU A 228 -6.26 -18.87 5.82
C GLU A 228 -7.33 -19.06 6.90
N PHE A 229 -8.56 -18.65 6.60
CA PHE A 229 -9.75 -18.92 7.40
C PHE A 229 -10.01 -20.43 7.56
N GLU A 230 -10.03 -21.18 6.47
CA GLU A 230 -10.21 -22.64 6.47
C GLU A 230 -9.11 -23.34 7.27
N THR A 231 -7.86 -22.96 7.04
CA THR A 231 -6.70 -23.51 7.75
C THR A 231 -6.83 -23.26 9.25
N THR A 232 -7.14 -22.02 9.63
CA THR A 232 -7.31 -21.66 11.05
C THR A 232 -8.50 -22.38 11.66
N TRP A 233 -9.62 -22.48 10.94
CA TRP A 233 -10.81 -23.22 11.38
C TRP A 233 -10.50 -24.70 11.65
N GLN A 234 -9.73 -25.34 10.76
CA GLN A 234 -9.33 -26.74 10.90
C GLN A 234 -8.46 -26.98 12.13
N LEU A 235 -7.63 -26.02 12.55
CA LEU A 235 -6.81 -26.14 13.77
C LEU A 235 -7.66 -26.31 15.04
N PHE A 236 -8.87 -25.73 15.07
CA PHE A 236 -9.77 -25.81 16.22
C PHE A 236 -10.83 -26.91 16.08
N THR A 237 -10.94 -27.52 14.90
CA THR A 237 -11.99 -28.47 14.57
C THR A 237 -11.52 -29.90 14.88
N HIS A 238 -12.16 -30.55 15.87
CA HIS A 238 -11.91 -31.95 16.23
C HIS A 238 -13.04 -32.90 15.75
N GLY A 239 -13.88 -32.46 14.80
CA GLY A 239 -15.05 -33.21 14.32
C GLY A 239 -15.82 -32.43 13.23
N ASP A 240 -17.16 -32.58 13.17
CA ASP A 240 -17.97 -31.99 12.09
C ASP A 240 -18.23 -30.48 12.22
N GLY A 241 -17.74 -29.81 13.27
CA GLY A 241 -17.97 -28.37 13.45
C GLY A 241 -17.35 -27.80 14.72
N LEU A 242 -17.53 -26.48 14.90
CA LEU A 242 -17.05 -25.72 16.06
C LEU A 242 -18.20 -25.28 16.96
N SER A 243 -17.95 -25.26 18.27
CA SER A 243 -18.80 -24.57 19.24
C SER A 243 -18.64 -23.06 19.13
N THR A 244 -19.64 -22.31 19.61
CA THR A 244 -19.67 -20.83 19.63
C THR A 244 -18.39 -20.22 20.25
N SER A 245 -17.89 -20.79 21.35
CA SER A 245 -16.66 -20.32 22.01
C SER A 245 -15.40 -20.58 21.19
N GLN A 246 -15.35 -21.66 20.42
CA GLN A 246 -14.21 -21.96 19.55
C GLN A 246 -14.17 -21.03 18.34
N ILE A 247 -15.33 -20.57 17.84
CA ILE A 247 -15.39 -19.58 16.76
C ILE A 247 -14.71 -18.28 17.19
N GLU A 248 -14.93 -17.81 18.43
CA GLU A 248 -14.23 -16.63 18.96
C GLU A 248 -12.71 -16.83 19.00
N GLN A 249 -12.23 -18.03 19.35
CA GLN A 249 -10.81 -18.36 19.33
C GLN A 249 -10.22 -18.35 17.91
N VAL A 250 -10.98 -18.82 16.90
CA VAL A 250 -10.58 -18.72 15.49
C VAL A 250 -10.36 -17.25 15.10
N PHE A 251 -11.27 -16.35 15.50
CA PHE A 251 -11.10 -14.91 15.23
C PHE A 251 -9.91 -14.31 15.97
N GLN A 252 -9.61 -14.73 17.21
CA GLN A 252 -8.42 -14.29 17.94
C GLN A 252 -7.14 -14.73 17.24
N GLN A 253 -7.12 -15.95 16.73
CA GLN A 253 -5.99 -16.49 16.00
C GLN A 253 -5.79 -15.77 14.66
N LEU A 254 -6.86 -15.48 13.92
CA LEU A 254 -6.78 -14.73 12.66
C LEU A 254 -6.35 -13.28 12.88
N ASP A 255 -6.85 -12.65 13.94
CA ASP A 255 -6.46 -11.30 14.31
C ASP A 255 -4.95 -11.23 14.61
N THR A 256 -4.45 -12.22 15.36
CA THR A 256 -3.01 -12.38 15.63
C THR A 256 -2.22 -12.66 14.35
N LEU A 257 -2.68 -13.60 13.52
CA LEU A 257 -2.05 -13.96 12.25
C LEU A 257 -1.93 -12.76 11.30
N TRP A 258 -2.92 -11.87 11.32
CA TRP A 258 -2.99 -10.71 10.46
C TRP A 258 -2.47 -9.42 11.10
N ASN A 259 -2.00 -9.49 12.35
CA ASN A 259 -1.51 -8.35 13.11
C ASN A 259 -2.54 -7.20 13.22
N MET A 260 -3.80 -7.57 13.47
CA MET A 260 -4.93 -6.65 13.50
C MET A 260 -5.20 -6.03 14.88
N ASP A 261 -4.45 -6.38 15.92
CA ASP A 261 -4.50 -5.81 17.28
C ASP A 261 -5.90 -5.82 17.93
N GLY A 262 -6.65 -6.89 17.72
CA GLY A 262 -8.02 -7.11 18.17
C GLY A 262 -9.07 -6.36 17.35
N GLN A 263 -8.69 -5.62 16.31
CA GLN A 263 -9.66 -4.86 15.49
C GLN A 263 -10.62 -5.79 14.75
N PHE A 264 -10.20 -7.02 14.43
CA PHE A 264 -11.05 -7.97 13.72
C PHE A 264 -12.24 -8.37 14.58
N ILE A 265 -11.98 -8.79 15.81
CA ILE A 265 -13.00 -9.18 16.79
C ILE A 265 -13.89 -7.99 17.16
N ARG A 266 -13.29 -6.82 17.43
CA ARG A 266 -14.04 -5.62 17.84
C ARG A 266 -15.04 -5.15 16.79
N SER A 267 -14.81 -5.47 15.53
CA SER A 267 -15.69 -5.10 14.43
C SER A 267 -16.85 -6.08 14.23
N LEU A 268 -16.80 -7.26 14.86
CA LEU A 268 -17.91 -8.21 14.81
C LEU A 268 -19.05 -7.72 15.73
N PRO A 269 -20.31 -7.95 15.34
CA PRO A 269 -21.43 -7.67 16.24
C PRO A 269 -21.32 -8.46 17.54
N ALA A 270 -21.79 -7.86 18.64
CA ALA A 270 -21.91 -8.57 19.91
C ALA A 270 -22.75 -9.85 19.73
N ASN A 271 -22.29 -10.95 20.31
CA ASN A 271 -22.89 -12.29 20.17
C ASN A 271 -22.96 -12.77 18.71
N PHE A 272 -22.01 -12.37 17.86
CA PHE A 272 -21.92 -12.77 16.45
C PHE A 272 -22.11 -14.28 16.27
N ALA A 273 -21.39 -15.09 17.06
CA ALA A 273 -21.39 -16.53 16.91
C ALA A 273 -22.76 -17.17 17.24
N ALA A 274 -23.57 -16.54 18.11
CA ALA A 274 -24.92 -17.00 18.43
C ALA A 274 -25.96 -16.66 17.34
N ARG A 275 -25.61 -15.82 16.36
CA ARG A 275 -26.50 -15.41 15.25
C ARG A 275 -26.32 -16.25 14.00
N ILE A 276 -25.36 -17.17 13.98
CA ILE A 276 -25.07 -18.00 12.81
C ILE A 276 -26.23 -19.00 12.63
N PRO A 277 -26.93 -18.98 11.48
CA PRO A 277 -27.94 -20.00 11.18
C PRO A 277 -27.24 -21.35 11.02
N CYS A 278 -27.55 -22.30 11.90
CA CYS A 278 -26.96 -23.65 11.90
C CYS A 278 -28.05 -24.70 12.11
N ALA A 279 -27.84 -25.89 11.53
CA ALA A 279 -28.74 -27.01 11.73
C ALA A 279 -28.63 -27.60 13.16
N ASP A 280 -27.43 -27.61 13.73
CA ASP A 280 -27.16 -28.01 15.11
C ASP A 280 -26.74 -26.77 15.94
N PRO A 281 -27.52 -26.36 16.96
CA PRO A 281 -27.19 -25.19 17.78
C PRO A 281 -25.87 -25.33 18.55
N ASN A 282 -25.32 -26.54 18.70
CA ASN A 282 -24.05 -26.77 19.40
C ASN A 282 -22.85 -26.86 18.46
N LYS A 283 -23.06 -26.96 17.15
CA LYS A 283 -22.01 -27.18 16.17
C LYS A 283 -22.29 -26.40 14.89
N VAL A 284 -21.40 -25.46 14.60
CA VAL A 284 -21.42 -24.70 13.36
C VAL A 284 -20.41 -25.34 12.42
N THR A 285 -20.84 -25.72 11.21
CA THR A 285 -19.93 -26.16 10.15
C THR A 285 -19.24 -24.95 9.50
N PHE A 286 -18.07 -25.15 8.87
CA PHE A 286 -17.38 -24.06 8.18
C PHE A 286 -18.24 -23.39 7.10
N ASN A 287 -19.02 -24.17 6.34
CA ASN A 287 -19.84 -23.65 5.25
C ASN A 287 -21.02 -22.80 5.76
N GLU A 288 -21.68 -23.20 6.85
CA GLU A 288 -22.72 -22.40 7.51
C GLU A 288 -22.14 -21.08 8.04
N PHE A 289 -20.98 -21.16 8.73
CA PHE A 289 -20.25 -20.00 9.20
C PHE A 289 -19.89 -19.05 8.04
N TRP A 290 -19.26 -19.57 6.99
CA TRP A 290 -18.73 -18.74 5.91
C TRP A 290 -19.84 -18.05 5.13
N THR A 291 -20.92 -18.77 4.82
CA THR A 291 -22.09 -18.20 4.12
C THR A 291 -22.70 -17.04 4.92
N PHE A 292 -22.82 -17.20 6.24
CA PHE A 292 -23.30 -16.13 7.11
C PHE A 292 -22.30 -14.97 7.22
N PHE A 293 -21.02 -15.30 7.39
CA PHE A 293 -19.96 -14.32 7.58
C PHE A 293 -19.75 -13.45 6.33
N GLU A 294 -19.76 -14.03 5.13
CA GLU A 294 -19.64 -13.29 3.87
C GLU A 294 -20.73 -12.22 3.72
N ALA A 295 -21.95 -12.51 4.19
CA ALA A 295 -23.08 -11.57 4.12
C ALA A 295 -22.98 -10.43 5.14
N LEU A 296 -22.29 -10.66 6.26
CA LEU A 296 -22.20 -9.70 7.37
C LEU A 296 -20.97 -8.78 7.28
N VAL A 297 -19.91 -9.26 6.64
CA VAL A 297 -18.61 -8.58 6.64
C VAL A 297 -18.64 -7.27 5.87
N CYS A 298 -18.51 -6.18 6.64
CA CYS A 298 -18.28 -4.83 6.15
C CYS A 298 -17.02 -4.24 6.77
N PHE A 299 -15.84 -4.80 6.47
CA PHE A 299 -14.56 -4.25 6.94
C PHE A 299 -14.06 -3.14 6.02
N SER A 300 -13.58 -2.03 6.61
CA SER A 300 -12.81 -1.05 5.85
C SER A 300 -11.47 -1.66 5.41
N PHE A 301 -11.10 -1.48 4.15
CA PHE A 301 -9.81 -1.92 3.61
C PHE A 301 -8.61 -1.31 4.36
N GLU A 302 -8.77 -0.09 4.88
CA GLU A 302 -7.75 0.62 5.67
C GLU A 302 -7.24 -0.19 6.87
N VAL A 303 -8.10 -1.00 7.49
CA VAL A 303 -7.74 -1.84 8.63
C VAL A 303 -6.67 -2.88 8.22
N PHE A 304 -6.85 -3.51 7.06
CA PHE A 304 -5.88 -4.47 6.53
C PHE A 304 -4.58 -3.78 6.09
N GLU A 305 -4.69 -2.60 5.49
CA GLU A 305 -3.52 -1.83 5.08
C GLU A 305 -2.66 -1.40 6.27
N ASN A 306 -3.30 -0.95 7.36
CA ASN A 306 -2.61 -0.58 8.59
C ASN A 306 -1.94 -1.77 9.27
N ALA A 307 -2.61 -2.92 9.30
CA ALA A 307 -2.05 -4.16 9.85
C ALA A 307 -0.82 -4.63 9.05
N GLU A 308 -0.89 -4.56 7.73
CA GLU A 308 0.22 -4.87 6.83
C GLU A 308 1.40 -3.90 7.01
N LYS A 309 1.13 -2.59 7.13
CA LYS A 309 2.16 -1.58 7.43
C LYS A 309 2.85 -1.84 8.76
N ARG A 310 2.09 -2.19 9.82
CA ARG A 310 2.67 -2.57 11.12
C ARG A 310 3.57 -3.79 11.01
N ARG A 311 3.15 -4.81 10.26
CA ARG A 311 3.97 -6.00 10.00
C ARG A 311 5.29 -5.64 9.31
N GLN A 312 5.22 -4.81 8.27
CA GLN A 312 6.42 -4.38 7.53
C GLN A 312 7.37 -3.54 8.39
N MET A 313 6.84 -2.62 9.21
CA MET A 313 7.66 -1.84 10.14
C MET A 313 8.32 -2.73 11.19
N ALA A 314 7.58 -3.69 11.78
CA ALA A 314 8.15 -4.62 12.75
C ALA A 314 9.23 -5.54 12.14
N GLU A 315 9.04 -5.99 10.90
CA GLU A 315 10.05 -6.77 10.18
C GLU A 315 11.30 -5.94 9.88
N GLN A 316 11.14 -4.69 9.46
CA GLN A 316 12.25 -3.77 9.22
C GLN A 316 13.01 -3.47 10.53
N GLU A 317 12.31 -3.17 11.62
CA GLU A 317 12.93 -2.94 12.93
C GLU A 317 13.70 -4.17 13.43
N ALA A 318 13.17 -5.38 13.20
CA ALA A 318 13.86 -6.62 13.53
C ALA A 318 15.13 -6.83 12.69
N GLN A 319 15.10 -6.49 11.40
CA GLN A 319 16.27 -6.53 10.52
C GLN A 319 17.34 -5.52 10.97
N ASP A 320 16.94 -4.28 11.25
CA ASP A 320 17.84 -3.22 11.73
C ASP A 320 18.45 -3.56 13.10
N ALA A 321 17.68 -4.24 13.97
CA ALA A 321 18.19 -4.73 15.25
C ALA A 321 19.25 -5.83 15.05
N LEU A 322 19.00 -6.77 14.13
CA LEU A 322 19.95 -7.84 13.81
C LEU A 322 21.24 -7.29 13.19
N GLU A 323 21.15 -6.30 12.30
CA GLU A 323 22.31 -5.66 11.71
C GLU A 323 23.14 -4.91 12.75
N ARG A 324 22.49 -4.14 13.64
CA ARG A 324 23.16 -3.49 14.78
C ARG A 324 23.85 -4.50 15.70
N GLN A 325 23.24 -5.67 15.93
CA GLN A 325 23.86 -6.73 16.71
C GLN A 325 25.12 -7.27 16.02
N ARG A 326 25.04 -7.58 14.72
CA ARG A 326 26.20 -8.04 13.93
C ARG A 326 27.33 -7.03 13.91
N GLN A 327 27.01 -5.74 13.82
CA GLN A 327 28.02 -4.68 13.84
C GLN A 327 28.73 -4.60 15.19
N ARG A 328 28.00 -4.76 16.31
CA ARG A 328 28.60 -4.82 17.65
C ARG A 328 29.51 -6.03 17.80
N GLU A 329 29.06 -7.20 17.38
CA GLU A 329 29.86 -8.44 17.42
C GLU A 329 31.12 -8.32 16.55
N ALA A 330 31.03 -7.69 15.38
CA ALA A 330 32.18 -7.45 14.51
C ALA A 330 33.20 -6.47 15.14
N ASN A 331 32.73 -5.41 15.79
CA ASN A 331 33.61 -4.46 16.48
C ASN A 331 34.35 -5.13 17.65
N ILE A 332 33.63 -5.89 18.49
CA ILE A 332 34.23 -6.66 19.59
C ILE A 332 35.27 -7.66 19.06
N ALA A 333 34.95 -8.37 17.97
CA ALA A 333 35.87 -9.34 17.37
C ALA A 333 37.15 -8.68 16.82
N GLU A 334 37.04 -7.47 16.25
CA GLU A 334 38.19 -6.72 15.75
C GLU A 334 39.04 -6.16 16.91
N GLU A 335 38.42 -5.65 17.97
CA GLU A 335 39.12 -5.23 19.20
C GLU A 335 39.88 -6.41 19.83
N GLU A 336 39.23 -7.56 19.99
CA GLU A 336 39.90 -8.78 20.47
C GLU A 336 41.08 -9.19 19.58
N ARG A 337 40.94 -9.04 18.25
CA ARG A 337 42.01 -9.35 17.30
C ARG A 337 43.19 -8.41 17.49
N GLN A 338 42.95 -7.11 17.64
CA GLN A 338 44.00 -6.11 17.90
C GLN A 338 44.71 -6.40 19.23
N GLN A 339 43.97 -6.72 20.28
CA GLN A 339 44.55 -7.12 21.56
C GLN A 339 45.42 -8.38 21.45
N ARG A 340 44.98 -9.40 20.69
CA ARG A 340 45.78 -10.61 20.45
C ARG A 340 47.07 -10.29 19.69
N LEU A 341 47.02 -9.39 18.71
CA LEU A 341 48.20 -8.96 17.96
C LEU A 341 49.19 -8.21 18.87
N LEU A 342 48.71 -7.27 19.69
CA LEU A 342 49.55 -6.56 20.66
C LEU A 342 50.19 -7.51 21.68
N LYS A 343 49.42 -8.46 22.22
CA LYS A 343 49.94 -9.48 23.15
C LYS A 343 51.03 -10.34 22.49
N ALA A 344 50.81 -10.78 21.25
CA ALA A 344 51.81 -11.57 20.51
C ALA A 344 53.09 -10.77 20.20
N GLN A 345 52.95 -9.48 19.84
CA GLN A 345 54.10 -8.58 19.64
C GLN A 345 54.89 -8.39 20.94
N PHE A 346 54.21 -8.13 22.05
CA PHE A 346 54.84 -7.98 23.37
C PHE A 346 55.58 -9.25 23.81
N GLU A 347 54.97 -10.44 23.62
CA GLU A 347 55.63 -11.72 23.90
C GLU A 347 56.92 -11.92 23.09
N THR A 348 56.90 -11.52 21.82
CA THR A 348 58.08 -11.57 20.95
C THR A 348 59.17 -10.63 21.47
N LEU A 349 58.82 -9.38 21.79
CA LEU A 349 59.76 -8.40 22.36
C LEU A 349 60.36 -8.87 23.70
N CYS A 350 59.55 -9.50 24.55
CA CYS A 350 60.04 -10.07 25.81
C CYS A 350 61.06 -11.19 25.53
N ALA A 351 60.77 -12.10 24.61
CA ALA A 351 61.70 -13.17 24.24
C ALA A 351 63.03 -12.61 23.72
N ASP A 352 62.97 -11.60 22.84
CA ASP A 352 64.16 -10.93 22.30
C ASP A 352 64.97 -10.23 23.42
N ALA A 353 64.29 -9.60 24.38
CA ALA A 353 64.91 -8.97 25.54
C ALA A 353 65.66 -9.98 26.44
N TYR A 354 65.15 -11.20 26.61
CA TYR A 354 65.83 -12.26 27.35
C TYR A 354 67.04 -12.85 26.61
N LEU A 355 67.01 -12.84 25.28
CA LEU A 355 68.10 -13.33 24.43
C LEU A 355 69.21 -12.29 24.26
N ASN A 356 68.91 -10.99 24.38
CA ASN A 356 69.91 -9.93 24.27
C ASN A 356 70.93 -10.00 25.44
N PRO A 357 72.25 -10.05 25.16
CA PRO A 357 73.26 -10.27 26.18
C PRO A 357 73.42 -9.09 27.14
N GLU A 358 73.26 -7.85 26.69
CA GLU A 358 73.37 -6.66 27.55
C GLU A 358 72.20 -6.57 28.55
N LEU A 359 70.96 -6.78 28.09
CA LEU A 359 69.78 -6.81 28.96
C LEU A 359 69.86 -7.96 29.97
N ASN A 360 70.41 -9.11 29.56
CA ASN A 360 70.64 -10.24 30.46
C ASN A 360 71.66 -9.89 31.57
N GLN A 361 72.70 -9.10 31.26
CA GLN A 361 73.62 -8.60 32.30
C GLN A 361 72.88 -7.72 33.33
N ILE A 362 71.91 -6.91 32.90
CA ILE A 362 71.09 -6.11 33.81
C ILE A 362 70.21 -7.03 34.66
N MET A 363 69.42 -7.90 34.02
CA MET A 363 68.43 -8.75 34.70
C MET A 363 69.03 -9.79 35.66
N ILE A 364 70.17 -10.41 35.30
CA ILE A 364 70.78 -11.52 36.06
C ILE A 364 71.98 -11.06 36.88
N LYS A 365 72.87 -10.24 36.31
CA LYS A 365 74.14 -9.87 36.96
C LYS A 365 74.06 -8.57 37.75
N GLY A 366 72.91 -7.90 37.76
CA GLY A 366 72.71 -6.65 38.48
C GLY A 366 73.49 -5.48 37.86
N ALA A 367 73.83 -5.56 36.57
CA ALA A 367 74.29 -4.39 35.84
C ALA A 367 73.17 -3.34 35.81
N VAL A 368 73.54 -2.08 35.65
CA VAL A 368 72.59 -0.97 35.57
C VAL A 368 72.91 -0.09 34.37
N LEU A 369 71.88 0.39 33.69
CA LEU A 369 72.00 1.41 32.65
C LEU A 369 71.82 2.78 33.31
N ALA A 370 72.86 3.62 33.32
CA ALA A 370 72.81 4.93 33.96
C ALA A 370 73.46 6.01 33.06
N TYR A 371 72.86 7.19 33.05
CA TYR A 371 73.40 8.40 32.42
C TYR A 371 74.52 9.03 33.29
N PRO A 372 75.55 9.72 32.74
CA PRO A 372 75.82 10.05 31.34
C PRO A 372 76.70 9.01 30.65
N MET A 373 76.13 8.29 29.68
CA MET A 373 76.92 7.45 28.78
C MET A 373 76.27 7.52 27.39
N ASP A 374 77.08 7.72 26.35
CA ASP A 374 76.65 7.63 24.94
C ASP A 374 76.41 6.16 24.57
N LEU A 375 75.46 5.51 25.25
CA LEU A 375 75.12 4.11 25.05
C LEU A 375 74.26 4.00 23.80
N LYS A 376 74.69 3.13 22.89
CA LYS A 376 73.96 2.81 21.68
C LYS A 376 73.90 1.30 21.50
N GLY A 377 72.80 0.81 20.94
CA GLY A 377 72.72 -0.57 20.47
C GLY A 377 71.33 -1.20 20.59
N GLU A 378 71.27 -2.47 20.19
CA GLU A 378 70.04 -3.26 20.10
C GLU A 378 69.27 -3.34 21.42
N HIS A 379 69.97 -3.41 22.56
CA HIS A 379 69.34 -3.41 23.89
C HIS A 379 68.53 -2.14 24.17
N ILE A 380 68.97 -0.98 23.67
CA ILE A 380 68.23 0.30 23.78
C ILE A 380 66.98 0.27 22.90
N VAL A 381 67.11 -0.24 21.67
CA VAL A 381 65.98 -0.41 20.75
C VAL A 381 64.91 -1.31 21.35
N LEU A 382 65.30 -2.43 21.97
CA LEU A 382 64.37 -3.36 22.63
C LEU A 382 63.66 -2.71 23.83
N ILE A 383 64.38 -1.94 24.67
CA ILE A 383 63.75 -1.18 25.77
C ILE A 383 62.73 -0.17 25.21
N LEU A 384 63.08 0.58 24.17
CA LEU A 384 62.21 1.56 23.55
C LEU A 384 60.98 0.92 22.87
N GLN A 385 61.14 -0.26 22.27
CA GLN A 385 60.04 -1.03 21.70
C GLN A 385 59.10 -1.59 22.78
N LEU A 386 59.65 -2.08 23.89
CA LEU A 386 58.85 -2.47 25.05
C LEU A 386 58.09 -1.27 25.60
N LEU A 387 58.75 -0.13 25.87
CA LEU A 387 58.08 1.10 26.30
C LEU A 387 56.97 1.51 25.34
N ARG A 388 57.19 1.40 24.02
CA ARG A 388 56.16 1.67 23.01
C ARG A 388 54.96 0.74 23.14
N ALA A 389 55.16 -0.55 23.41
CA ALA A 389 54.06 -1.48 23.66
C ALA A 389 53.24 -1.10 24.90
N TRP A 390 53.87 -0.48 25.90
CA TRP A 390 53.23 0.11 27.08
C TRP A 390 52.59 1.49 26.81
N GLY A 391 52.51 1.95 25.56
CA GLY A 391 51.95 3.27 25.22
C GLY A 391 52.91 4.45 25.42
N HIS A 392 54.17 4.19 25.76
CA HIS A 392 55.21 5.21 25.94
C HIS A 392 56.12 5.25 24.71
N SER A 393 55.91 6.22 23.82
CA SER A 393 56.69 6.35 22.59
C SER A 393 57.31 7.73 22.40
N LEU A 394 58.55 7.76 21.89
CA LEU A 394 59.14 8.96 21.32
C LEU A 394 58.54 9.21 19.93
N MET A 395 57.89 10.36 19.80
CA MET A 395 57.36 10.86 18.54
C MET A 395 58.18 12.08 18.11
N ASP A 396 58.48 12.17 16.82
CA ASP A 396 59.05 13.39 16.26
C ASP A 396 58.01 14.51 16.19
N THR A 397 58.41 15.69 15.70
CA THR A 397 57.51 16.84 15.51
C THR A 397 56.39 16.58 14.50
N GLU A 398 56.49 15.54 13.68
CA GLU A 398 55.48 15.12 12.71
C GLU A 398 54.57 14.00 13.25
N GLY A 399 54.77 13.54 14.49
CA GLY A 399 54.01 12.46 15.09
C GLY A 399 54.41 11.06 14.60
N LYS A 400 55.59 10.92 13.97
CA LYS A 400 56.14 9.61 13.58
C LYS A 400 57.01 9.05 14.70
N TYR A 401 57.00 7.73 14.81
CA TYR A 401 57.88 7.02 15.72
C TYR A 401 59.34 7.25 15.35
N MET A 402 60.12 7.75 16.31
CA MET A 402 61.55 7.85 16.14
C MET A 402 62.19 6.46 16.28
N GLU A 403 62.95 6.05 15.27
CA GLU A 403 63.88 4.93 15.36
C GLU A 403 65.18 5.45 15.99
N GLN A 404 65.32 5.26 17.30
CA GLN A 404 66.48 5.67 18.06
C GLN A 404 67.07 4.45 18.75
N ASP A 405 68.40 4.33 18.69
CA ASP A 405 69.17 3.30 19.37
C ASP A 405 70.07 3.88 20.48
N GLU A 406 69.92 5.17 20.78
CA GLU A 406 70.77 5.93 21.72
C GLU A 406 70.05 6.22 23.03
N TRP A 407 70.73 6.04 24.17
CA TRP A 407 70.22 6.38 25.50
C TRP A 407 70.44 7.86 25.84
N ASP A 408 69.73 8.73 25.12
CA ASP A 408 69.80 10.19 25.30
C ASP A 408 68.87 10.71 26.41
N GLU A 409 68.83 12.04 26.59
CA GLU A 409 67.99 12.67 27.62
C GLU A 409 66.49 12.43 27.36
N HIS A 410 66.04 12.39 26.11
CA HIS A 410 64.64 12.12 25.77
C HIS A 410 64.23 10.68 26.11
N THR A 411 65.08 9.71 25.78
CA THR A 411 64.88 8.29 26.11
C THR A 411 64.83 8.08 27.62
N LYS A 412 65.70 8.77 28.35
CA LYS A 412 65.70 8.78 29.82
C LYS A 412 64.44 9.42 30.40
N GLU A 413 63.96 10.53 29.85
CA GLU A 413 62.70 11.14 30.26
C GLU A 413 61.50 10.22 30.01
N LEU A 414 61.47 9.54 28.86
CA LEU A 414 60.45 8.55 28.53
C LEU A 414 60.45 7.40 29.55
N TRP A 415 61.64 6.88 29.86
CA TRP A 415 61.83 5.84 30.87
C TRP A 415 61.36 6.27 32.26
N ILE A 416 61.74 7.48 32.69
CA ILE A 416 61.29 8.05 33.98
C ILE A 416 59.77 8.18 34.01
N GLY A 417 59.17 8.61 32.89
CA GLY A 417 57.72 8.73 32.74
C GLY A 417 57.01 7.39 32.93
N TRP A 418 57.42 6.36 32.20
CA TRP A 418 56.89 4.99 32.36
C TRP A 418 57.12 4.46 33.77
N ARG A 419 58.35 4.57 34.30
CA ARG A 419 58.71 4.04 35.61
C ARG A 419 57.91 4.69 36.74
N LYS A 420 57.58 5.97 36.62
CA LYS A 420 56.74 6.67 37.60
C LYS A 420 55.31 6.10 37.66
N LEU A 421 54.79 5.61 36.55
CA LEU A 421 53.42 5.07 36.45
C LEU A 421 53.37 3.58 36.80
N HIS A 422 54.35 2.80 36.32
CA HIS A 422 54.28 1.34 36.34
C HIS A 422 55.42 0.68 37.12
N GLY A 423 56.55 1.37 37.28
CA GLY A 423 57.76 0.80 37.84
C GLY A 423 57.82 0.80 39.37
N PRO A 424 58.76 0.03 39.95
CA PRO A 424 59.00 0.01 41.38
C PRO A 424 59.55 1.36 41.87
N GLN A 425 59.17 1.75 43.09
CA GLN A 425 59.66 2.97 43.73
C GLN A 425 61.18 2.89 43.93
N THR A 426 61.91 3.93 43.50
CA THR A 426 63.36 4.01 43.61
C THR A 426 63.82 5.44 43.88
N ASN A 427 65.02 5.60 44.43
CA ASN A 427 65.69 6.88 44.55
C ASN A 427 66.37 7.32 43.22
N TYR A 428 66.46 6.42 42.24
CA TYR A 428 67.17 6.65 40.98
C TYR A 428 66.25 6.38 39.77
N PRO A 429 65.23 7.21 39.53
CA PRO A 429 64.20 6.94 38.52
C PRO A 429 64.74 6.88 37.07
N GLY A 430 65.88 7.53 36.80
CA GLY A 430 66.54 7.52 35.48
C GLY A 430 67.47 6.33 35.21
N VAL A 431 67.57 5.38 36.14
CA VAL A 431 68.39 4.17 36.00
C VAL A 431 67.52 3.02 35.51
N VAL A 432 68.01 2.22 34.56
CA VAL A 432 67.41 0.91 34.23
C VAL A 432 68.10 -0.14 35.08
N ASP A 433 67.35 -0.78 35.96
CA ASP A 433 67.82 -1.81 36.86
C ASP A 433 67.05 -3.13 36.64
N ALA A 434 67.51 -4.20 37.28
CA ALA A 434 66.91 -5.52 37.13
C ALA A 434 65.43 -5.56 37.56
N GLU A 435 65.04 -4.77 38.56
CA GLU A 435 63.67 -4.79 39.11
C GLU A 435 62.70 -4.09 38.14
N SER A 436 63.06 -2.91 37.67
CA SER A 436 62.28 -2.16 36.68
C SER A 436 62.19 -2.87 35.33
N LEU A 437 63.27 -3.52 34.86
CA LEU A 437 63.24 -4.28 33.61
C LEU A 437 62.39 -5.56 33.72
N LYS A 438 62.34 -6.20 34.90
CA LYS A 438 61.41 -7.32 35.15
C LYS A 438 59.96 -6.87 35.05
N VAL A 439 59.61 -5.72 35.62
CA VAL A 439 58.25 -5.17 35.51
C VAL A 439 57.92 -4.78 34.06
N LEU A 440 58.88 -4.19 33.33
CA LEU A 440 58.69 -3.83 31.91
C LEU A 440 58.39 -5.04 31.02
N THR A 441 58.96 -6.20 31.37
CA THR A 441 58.78 -7.48 30.64
C THR A 441 57.75 -8.40 31.30
N ASP A 442 57.06 -7.94 32.34
CA ASP A 442 56.06 -8.73 33.03
C ASP A 442 54.76 -8.78 32.22
N LYS A 443 54.40 -10.00 31.80
CA LYS A 443 53.21 -10.26 30.99
C LYS A 443 51.91 -9.98 31.74
N GLU A 444 51.84 -10.29 33.03
CA GLU A 444 50.63 -10.08 33.83
C GLU A 444 50.44 -8.58 34.08
N ALA A 445 51.51 -7.86 34.38
CA ALA A 445 51.48 -6.41 34.53
C ALA A 445 51.07 -5.70 33.22
N PHE A 446 51.61 -6.15 32.08
CA PHE A 446 51.23 -5.64 30.76
C PHE A 446 49.76 -5.91 30.43
N GLN A 447 49.26 -7.12 30.72
CA GLN A 447 47.85 -7.45 30.52
C GLN A 447 46.94 -6.63 31.44
N ALA A 448 47.32 -6.44 32.69
CA ALA A 448 46.57 -5.61 33.63
C ALA A 448 46.48 -4.15 33.16
N PHE A 449 47.56 -3.60 32.60
CA PHE A 449 47.56 -2.26 32.03
C PHE A 449 46.51 -2.09 30.92
N HIS A 450 46.49 -3.00 29.94
CA HIS A 450 45.54 -2.93 28.82
C HIS A 450 44.08 -3.28 29.21
N HIS A 451 43.86 -3.93 30.35
CA HIS A 451 42.51 -4.23 30.87
C HIS A 451 41.91 -3.11 31.73
N ILE A 452 42.70 -2.12 32.18
CA ILE A 452 42.23 -1.01 33.02
C ILE A 452 41.74 0.19 32.17
N GLU A 453 42.14 0.26 30.90
CA GLU A 453 41.74 1.34 29.97
C GLU A 453 40.45 1.05 29.16
N GLU A 454 39.82 -0.12 29.35
CA GLU A 454 38.44 -0.43 28.89
C GLU A 454 37.40 0.00 29.93
#